data_AF-A0A0K2DWS5-F1
#
_entry.id   AF-A0A0K2DWS5-F1
#
_cell.length_a   1.000
_cell.length_b   1.000
_cell.length_c   1.000
_cell.angle_alpha   90.00
_cell.angle_beta   90.00
_cell.angle_gamma   90.00
#
_symmetry.space_group_name_H-M   'P 1'
#
loop_
_entity.id
_entity.type
_entity.pdbx_description
1 polymer ?
#
loop_
_entity_poly.entity_id
_entity_poly.type
_entity_poly.pdbx_seq_one_letter_code
_entity_poly.pdbx_strand_id
1 'polypeptide(L)' 'MKSMKKHSKLEAEIAIEPADVIEMTMTELSTRRAEAMEAIESGKFIQIVKHKKPIGMLVPF' A
#
# COMPACT_ATOMS: atom_id res chain seq x y z
N MET A 1 15.48 -39.67 14.83
CA MET A 1 16.13 -39.25 13.56
C MET A 1 15.06 -38.84 12.56
N LYS A 2 15.28 -37.69 11.92
CA LYS A 2 14.79 -37.26 10.59
C LYS A 2 13.29 -37.32 10.31
N SER A 3 12.64 -36.15 10.33
CA SER A 3 11.79 -35.78 9.18
C SER A 3 11.73 -34.26 9.03
N MET A 4 12.69 -33.73 8.26
CA MET A 4 12.59 -32.46 7.56
C MET A 4 11.70 -32.67 6.34
N LYS A 5 10.67 -31.83 6.16
CA LYS A 5 9.93 -31.49 4.92
C LYS A 5 8.61 -30.84 5.39
N LYS A 6 8.20 -29.63 5.01
CA LYS A 6 8.53 -28.79 3.86
C LYS A 6 8.32 -27.33 4.29
N HIS A 7 9.32 -26.47 4.09
CA HIS A 7 9.09 -25.04 3.99
C HIS A 7 8.36 -24.81 2.67
N SER A 8 7.03 -24.67 2.70
CA SER A 8 6.30 -24.17 1.55
C SER A 8 6.39 -22.65 1.60
N LYS A 9 7.51 -22.15 1.07
CA LYS A 9 7.76 -20.76 0.75
C LYS A 9 6.74 -20.34 -0.32
N LEU A 10 5.59 -19.85 0.14
CA LEU A 10 4.60 -19.16 -0.67
C LEU A 10 4.11 -17.92 0.09
N GLU A 11 5.05 -17.25 0.76
CA GLU A 11 4.95 -15.81 0.85
C GLU A 11 5.19 -15.35 -0.58
N ALA A 12 4.09 -15.06 -1.30
CA ALA A 12 4.16 -14.08 -2.35
C ALA A 12 4.66 -12.82 -1.64
N GLU A 13 5.99 -12.67 -1.64
CA GLU A 13 6.70 -11.43 -1.37
C GLU A 13 6.17 -10.45 -2.42
N ILE A 14 4.99 -9.89 -2.17
CA ILE A 14 4.63 -8.58 -2.66
C ILE A 14 5.53 -7.67 -1.84
N ALA A 15 6.79 -7.59 -2.26
CA ALA A 15 7.69 -6.53 -1.88
C ALA A 15 7.11 -5.26 -2.51
N ILE A 16 6.02 -4.76 -1.94
CA ILE A 16 5.63 -3.38 -2.09
C ILE A 16 6.73 -2.65 -1.35
N GLU A 17 7.74 -2.18 -2.07
CA GLU A 17 8.73 -1.30 -1.46
C GLU A 17 7.95 -0.15 -0.82
N PRO A 18 8.36 0.35 0.36
CA PRO A 18 7.70 1.50 0.98
C PRO A 18 7.71 2.76 0.10
N ALA A 19 8.42 2.73 -1.04
CA ALA A 19 8.39 3.74 -2.10
C ALA A 19 7.06 3.80 -2.88
N ASP A 20 6.27 2.73 -2.89
CA ASP A 20 5.03 2.64 -3.66
C ASP A 20 3.78 3.03 -2.86
N VAL A 21 3.92 3.37 -1.57
CA VAL A 21 2.82 3.77 -0.70
C VAL A 21 2.97 5.23 -0.27
N ILE A 22 1.97 6.05 -0.60
CA ILE A 22 1.88 7.45 -0.17
C ILE A 22 0.87 7.54 0.97
N GLU A 23 1.25 8.13 2.10
CA GLU A 23 0.30 8.42 3.17
C GLU A 23 -0.36 9.80 2.96
N MET A 24 -1.70 9.84 3.01
CA MET A 24 -2.47 11.08 2.89
C MET A 24 -3.64 11.10 3.85
N THR A 25 -3.98 12.28 4.37
CA THR A 25 -5.23 12.50 5.10
C THR A 25 -6.39 12.72 4.14
N MET A 26 -7.63 12.60 4.65
CA MET A 26 -8.83 12.94 3.88
C MET A 26 -8.82 14.38 3.35
N THR A 27 -8.25 15.31 4.11
CA THR A 27 -8.12 16.72 3.69
C THR A 27 -7.13 16.84 2.54
N GLU A 28 -5.98 16.19 2.61
CA GLU A 28 -4.98 16.20 1.54
C GLU A 28 -5.51 15.56 0.26
N LEU A 29 -6.24 14.45 0.36
CA LEU A 29 -6.92 13.83 -0.80
C LEU A 29 -7.91 14.78 -1.48
N SER A 30 -8.59 15.60 -0.68
CA SER A 30 -9.56 16.57 -1.20
C SER A 30 -8.87 17.76 -1.87
N THR A 31 -7.78 18.25 -1.30
CA THR A 31 -7.02 19.40 -1.81
C THR A 31 -6.12 19.04 -3.00
N ARG A 32 -5.47 17.87 -2.96
CA ARG A 32 -4.49 17.37 -3.94
C ARG A 32 -5.06 16.22 -4.75
N ARG A 33 -6.35 16.32 -5.12
CA ARG A 33 -7.06 15.25 -5.83
C ARG A 33 -6.36 14.85 -7.13
N ALA A 34 -5.88 15.81 -7.92
CA ALA A 34 -5.20 15.51 -9.18
C ALA A 34 -3.93 14.67 -8.97
N GLU A 35 -3.10 15.04 -8.00
CA GLU A 35 -1.88 14.31 -7.65
C GLU A 35 -2.20 12.92 -7.09
N ALA A 36 -3.26 12.78 -6.30
CA ALA A 36 -3.72 11.48 -5.80
C ALA A 36 -4.17 10.56 -6.95
N MET A 37 -4.88 11.09 -7.95
CA MET A 37 -5.29 10.30 -9.11
C MET A 37 -4.08 9.91 -9.98
N GLU A 38 -3.14 10.83 -10.23
CA GLU A 38 -1.90 10.54 -10.97
C GLU A 38 -1.04 9.48 -10.25
N ALA A 39 -0.96 9.54 -8.91
CA ALA A 39 -0.29 8.50 -8.13
C ALA A 39 -0.93 7.13 -8.33
N ILE A 40 -2.27 7.05 -8.29
CA ILE A 40 -2.99 5.79 -8.54
C ILE A 40 -2.80 5.32 -10.00
N GLU A 41 -2.85 6.21 -10.97
CA GLU A 41 -2.61 5.89 -12.39
C GLU A 41 -1.18 5.41 -12.66
N SER A 42 -0.19 5.94 -11.93
CA SER A 42 1.21 5.50 -11.99
C SER A 42 1.48 4.19 -11.25
N GLY A 43 0.45 3.56 -10.67
CA GLY A 43 0.56 2.26 -10.00
C GLY A 43 0.89 2.35 -8.52
N LYS A 44 0.92 3.55 -7.92
CA LYS A 44 1.17 3.73 -6.49
C LYS A 44 -0.10 3.51 -5.68
N PHE A 45 0.08 3.14 -4.42
CA PHE A 45 -0.98 3.01 -3.43
C PHE A 45 -1.07 4.28 -2.59
N ILE A 46 -2.29 4.62 -2.14
CA ILE A 46 -2.48 5.74 -1.21
C ILE A 46 -3.10 5.22 0.09
N GLN A 47 -2.35 5.29 1.18
CA GLN A 47 -2.83 4.98 2.51
C GLN A 47 -3.51 6.20 3.13
N ILE A 48 -4.79 6.07 3.44
CA ILE A 48 -5.57 7.13 4.09
C ILE A 48 -5.32 7.07 5.59
N VAL A 49 -4.80 8.15 6.17
CA VAL A 49 -4.51 8.25 7.60
C VAL A 49 -5.38 9.28 8.30
N LYS A 50 -5.80 8.97 9.53
CA LYS A 50 -6.51 9.88 10.43
C LYS A 50 -5.93 9.74 11.84
N HIS A 51 -5.52 10.85 12.45
CA HIS A 51 -4.85 10.85 13.77
C HIS A 51 -3.67 9.88 13.86
N LYS A 52 -2.81 9.83 12.83
CA LYS A 52 -1.66 8.91 12.71
C LYS A 52 -2.03 7.42 12.70
N LYS A 53 -3.29 7.09 12.43
CA LYS A 53 -3.75 5.70 12.26
C LYS A 53 -4.23 5.49 10.82
N PRO A 54 -3.84 4.40 10.15
CA PRO A 54 -4.41 4.04 8.87
C PRO A 54 -5.90 3.73 9.03
N ILE A 55 -6.71 4.26 8.13
CA ILE A 55 -8.17 4.05 8.11
C ILE A 55 -8.67 3.49 6.78
N GLY A 56 -7.84 3.48 5.74
CA GLY A 56 -8.19 2.93 4.43
C GLY A 56 -7.00 2.98 3.47
N MET A 57 -7.17 2.37 2.29
CA MET A 57 -6.17 2.38 1.24
C MET A 57 -6.88 2.49 -0.12
N LEU A 58 -6.37 3.35 -0.99
CA LEU A 58 -6.73 3.42 -2.40
C LEU A 58 -5.67 2.64 -3.17
N VAL A 59 -6.13 1.76 -4.06
CA VAL A 59 -5.29 0.91 -4.90
C VAL A 59 -5.62 1.13 -6.38
N PRO A 60 -4.63 1.06 -7.28
CA PRO A 60 -4.89 1.00 -8.73
C PRO A 60 -5.76 -0.22 -9.06
N PHE A 61 -6.65 -0.07 -10.05
CA PHE A 61 -7.53 -1.16 -10.50
C PHE A 61 -6.85 -2.00 -11.58
#